data_AF-A0A101TGH7-F1
#
_entry.id   AF-A0A101TGH7-F1
#
_cell.length_a   1.000
_cell.length_b   1.000
_cell.length_c   1.000
_cell.angle_alpha   90.00
_cell.angle_beta   90.00
_cell.angle_gamma   90.00
#
_symmetry.space_group_name_H-M   'P 1'
#
loop_
_entity.id
_entity.type
_entity.pdbx_description
1 polymer ?
#
loop_
_entity_poly.entity_id
_entity_poly.type
_entity_poly.pdbx_seq_one_letter_code
_entity_poly.pdbx_strand_id
1 'polypeptide(L)'
;MEITKAEFSQVPKGLKVIEYRALNGNQTDGNILFARTDGKGGMPDLFKARNYAGHPVKVKAKSGSDIYYVARVKVTGQVQGALKGCRFWYRQGSEQYQQQLECSTIVRLGPPIQYEN
;
A
#
# COMPACT_ATOMS: atom_id res chain seq x y z
N MET A 1 -2.42 -19.53 5.31
CA MET A 1 -3.23 -18.51 6.00
C MET A 1 -3.96 -17.66 4.97
N GLU A 2 -4.96 -16.90 5.39
CA GLU A 2 -5.70 -16.00 4.52
C GLU A 2 -5.66 -14.59 5.08
N ILE A 3 -4.99 -13.66 4.40
CA ILE A 3 -4.98 -12.24 4.81
C ILE A 3 -6.27 -11.61 4.32
N THR A 4 -6.96 -10.89 5.20
CA THR A 4 -8.27 -10.28 4.93
C THR A 4 -8.21 -8.77 4.88
N LYS A 5 -7.27 -8.14 5.60
CA LYS A 5 -7.08 -6.69 5.64
C LYS A 5 -5.64 -6.33 5.99
N ALA A 6 -5.17 -5.20 5.47
CA ALA A 6 -3.94 -4.54 5.90
C ALA A 6 -4.15 -3.03 5.97
N GLU A 7 -3.53 -2.35 6.94
CA GLU A 7 -3.54 -0.89 7.05
C GLU A 7 -2.27 -0.35 7.74
N PHE A 8 -2.00 0.95 7.58
CA PHE A 8 -1.04 1.65 8.43
C PHE A 8 -1.67 1.98 9.77
N SER A 9 -0.96 1.68 10.86
CA SER A 9 -1.39 2.03 12.22
C SER A 9 -1.18 3.51 12.56
N GLN A 10 -0.25 4.17 11.89
CA GLN A 10 0.06 5.59 12.10
C GLN A 10 0.20 6.29 10.75
N VAL A 11 -0.59 7.35 10.57
CA VAL A 11 -0.53 8.25 9.42
C VAL A 11 -0.07 9.62 9.90
N PRO A 12 1.04 10.17 9.40
CA PRO A 12 1.58 11.44 9.90
C PRO A 12 0.74 12.62 9.39
N LYS A 13 0.88 13.78 10.06
CA LYS A 13 0.31 15.03 9.55
C LYS A 13 0.86 15.35 8.15
N GLY A 14 0.03 15.97 7.33
CA GLY A 14 0.34 16.27 5.92
C GLY A 14 0.13 15.12 4.95
N LEU A 15 -0.22 13.92 5.44
CA LEU A 15 -0.67 12.79 4.64
C LEU A 15 -2.09 12.37 5.03
N LYS A 16 -2.85 11.92 4.04
CA LYS A 16 -4.13 11.23 4.24
C LYS A 16 -4.13 9.95 3.42
N VAL A 17 -4.40 8.81 4.06
CA VAL A 17 -4.72 7.59 3.34
C VAL A 17 -6.14 7.75 2.79
N ILE A 18 -6.29 7.58 1.48
CA ILE A 18 -7.57 7.71 0.79
C ILE A 18 -8.15 6.37 0.36
N GLU A 19 -7.32 5.32 0.24
CA GLU A 19 -7.77 3.97 -0.10
C GLU A 19 -6.71 2.94 0.31
N TYR A 20 -7.15 1.72 0.65
CA TYR A 20 -6.31 0.53 0.72
C TYR A 20 -6.73 -0.46 -0.37
N ARG A 21 -5.76 -1.04 -1.08
CA ARG A 21 -6.00 -2.07 -2.11
C ARG A 21 -5.05 -3.26 -1.89
N ALA A 22 -5.43 -4.42 -2.43
CA ALA A 22 -4.53 -5.55 -2.62
C ALA A 22 -4.41 -5.84 -4.12
N LEU A 23 -3.19 -5.84 -4.63
CA LEU A 23 -2.90 -5.93 -6.07
C LEU A 23 -2.01 -7.12 -6.35
N ASN A 24 -2.24 -7.81 -7.47
CA ASN A 24 -1.35 -8.88 -7.90
C ASN A 24 -0.16 -8.30 -8.67
N GLY A 25 1.06 -8.56 -8.21
CA GLY A 25 2.30 -8.09 -8.83
C GLY A 25 2.50 -8.62 -10.25
N ASN A 26 1.92 -9.78 -10.59
CA ASN A 26 1.94 -10.31 -11.96
C ASN A 26 1.01 -9.56 -12.91
N GLN A 27 0.09 -8.75 -12.38
CA GLN A 27 -0.78 -7.83 -13.14
C GLN A 27 -0.20 -6.41 -13.18
N THR A 28 0.99 -6.24 -12.62
CA THR A 28 1.78 -5.02 -12.72
C THR A 28 3.05 -5.33 -13.49
N ASP A 29 3.71 -4.32 -14.06
CA ASP A 29 4.99 -4.50 -14.78
C ASP A 29 6.18 -4.79 -13.81
N GLY A 30 5.95 -5.55 -12.73
CA GLY A 30 6.94 -5.91 -11.70
C GLY A 30 6.61 -5.42 -10.29
N ASN A 31 7.66 -5.28 -9.46
CA ASN A 31 7.56 -4.90 -8.03
C ASN A 31 6.99 -3.48 -7.84
N ILE A 32 5.91 -3.37 -7.06
CA ILE A 32 5.24 -2.09 -6.78
C ILE A 32 5.93 -1.43 -5.58
N LEU A 33 6.93 -0.58 -5.83
CA LEU A 33 7.50 0.29 -4.78
C LEU A 33 6.81 1.67 -4.76
N PHE A 34 6.58 2.24 -5.94
CA PHE A 34 5.83 3.47 -6.16
C PHE A 34 5.14 3.36 -7.51
N ALA A 35 3.84 3.66 -7.56
CA ALA A 35 3.09 3.63 -8.80
C ALA A 35 2.41 4.97 -9.07
N ARG A 36 2.48 5.38 -10.33
CA ARG A 36 1.74 6.55 -10.80
C ARG A 36 0.26 6.19 -10.92
N THR A 37 -0.59 7.11 -10.49
CA THR A 37 -2.04 6.95 -10.50
C THR A 37 -2.70 7.38 -11.80
N ASP A 38 -1.92 7.88 -12.76
CA ASP A 38 -2.42 8.45 -14.02
C ASP A 38 -2.21 7.52 -15.22
N GLY A 39 -1.63 6.33 -15.01
CA GLY A 39 -1.32 5.37 -16.08
C GLY A 39 -0.35 5.92 -17.13
N LYS A 40 0.37 7.01 -16.84
CA LYS A 40 1.37 7.59 -17.75
C LYS A 40 2.77 7.06 -17.42
N GLY A 41 3.48 6.59 -18.45
CA GLY A 41 4.79 5.95 -18.34
C GLY A 41 4.70 4.42 -18.49
N GLY A 42 5.82 3.71 -18.27
CA GLY A 42 5.89 2.24 -18.34
C GLY A 42 5.35 1.51 -17.11
N MET A 43 4.32 2.05 -16.46
CA MET A 43 3.67 1.42 -15.31
C MET A 43 2.16 1.42 -15.51
N PRO A 44 1.47 0.27 -15.31
CA PRO A 44 0.03 0.17 -15.53
C PRO A 44 -0.74 1.01 -14.50
N ASP A 45 -1.92 1.47 -14.92
CA ASP A 45 -2.85 2.18 -14.04
C ASP A 45 -3.36 1.23 -12.94
N LEU A 46 -2.74 1.31 -11.77
CA LEU A 46 -3.10 0.48 -10.62
C LEU A 46 -4.52 0.70 -10.12
N PHE A 47 -5.25 1.73 -10.57
CA PHE A 47 -6.66 1.93 -10.22
C PHE A 47 -7.58 1.06 -11.04
N LYS A 48 -7.22 0.79 -12.30
CA LYS A 48 -7.93 -0.15 -13.17
C LYS A 48 -7.59 -1.60 -12.86
N ALA A 49 -6.45 -1.83 -12.19
CA ALA A 49 -6.10 -3.16 -11.71
C ALA A 49 -7.16 -3.68 -10.74
N ARG A 50 -7.40 -4.99 -10.80
CA ARG A 50 -8.35 -5.67 -9.92
C ARG A 50 -7.90 -5.52 -8.47
N ASN A 51 -8.80 -5.00 -7.63
CA ASN A 51 -8.57 -4.94 -6.19
C ASN A 51 -8.99 -6.27 -5.55
N TYR A 52 -8.05 -6.93 -4.89
CA TYR A 52 -8.26 -8.16 -4.12
C TYR A 52 -8.54 -7.87 -2.64
N ALA A 53 -8.58 -6.60 -2.21
CA ALA A 53 -8.89 -6.25 -0.83
C ALA A 53 -10.32 -6.67 -0.46
N GLY A 54 -10.52 -7.14 0.77
CA GLY A 54 -11.80 -7.70 1.21
C GLY A 54 -12.07 -9.13 0.72
N HIS A 55 -11.25 -9.66 -0.18
CA HIS A 55 -11.23 -11.08 -0.52
C HIS A 55 -10.07 -11.78 0.22
N PRO A 56 -10.29 -12.97 0.81
CA PRO A 56 -9.22 -13.70 1.50
C PRO A 56 -8.05 -14.01 0.54
N VAL A 57 -6.89 -13.40 0.79
CA VAL A 57 -5.66 -13.64 0.03
C VAL A 57 -4.95 -14.85 0.64
N LYS A 58 -4.92 -15.95 -0.10
CA LYS A 58 -4.26 -17.19 0.33
C LYS A 58 -2.74 -17.06 0.24
N VAL A 59 -2.07 -17.25 1.37
CA VAL A 59 -0.61 -17.35 1.45
C VAL A 59 -0.26 -18.79 1.83
N LYS A 60 0.47 -19.48 0.96
CA LYS A 60 0.95 -20.85 1.24
C LYS A 60 2.04 -20.78 2.30
N ALA A 61 2.12 -21.83 3.12
CA ALA A 61 3.16 -21.94 4.14
C ALA A 61 4.55 -21.89 3.48
N LYS A 62 5.51 -21.21 4.14
CA LYS A 62 6.91 -21.10 3.70
C LYS A 62 7.10 -20.43 2.32
N SER A 63 6.13 -19.62 1.88
CA SER A 63 6.20 -18.90 0.61
C SER A 63 5.78 -17.44 0.78
N GLY A 64 6.26 -16.57 -0.12
CA GLY A 64 5.74 -15.21 -0.28
C GLY A 64 4.39 -15.20 -1.01
N SER A 65 3.70 -14.05 -0.95
CA SER A 65 2.52 -13.79 -1.77
C SER A 65 2.89 -12.85 -2.91
N ASP A 66 2.38 -13.11 -4.11
CA ASP A 66 2.44 -12.15 -5.22
C ASP A 66 1.43 -11.01 -5.06
N ILE A 67 0.65 -10.99 -3.96
CA ILE A 67 -0.30 -9.93 -3.65
C ILE A 67 0.36 -8.88 -2.75
N TYR A 68 0.36 -7.64 -3.23
CA TYR A 68 0.86 -6.47 -2.54
C TYR A 68 -0.31 -5.68 -1.94
N TYR A 69 -0.26 -5.45 -0.63
CA TYR A 69 -1.17 -4.51 0.04
C TYR A 69 -0.60 -3.11 -0.08
N VAL A 70 -1.36 -2.22 -0.71
CA VAL A 70 -0.94 -0.85 -1.01
C VAL A 70 -1.92 0.16 -0.44
N ALA A 71 -1.40 1.32 -0.02
CA ALA A 71 -2.21 2.45 0.39
C ALA A 71 -2.08 3.57 -0.64
N ARG A 72 -3.21 4.11 -1.08
CA ARG A 72 -3.21 5.37 -1.82
C ARG A 72 -3.17 6.51 -0.82
N VAL A 73 -2.19 7.38 -0.97
CA VAL A 73 -2.00 8.54 -0.09
C VAL A 73 -2.17 9.83 -0.87
N LYS A 74 -2.83 10.80 -0.24
CA LYS A 74 -2.91 12.19 -0.68
C LYS A 74 -2.06 13.04 0.24
N VAL A 75 -1.18 13.85 -0.35
CA VAL A 75 -0.49 14.93 0.37
C VAL A 75 -1.51 16.04 0.62
N THR A 76 -1.70 16.40 1.88
CA THR A 76 -2.66 17.43 2.32
C THR A 76 -1.98 18.68 2.85
N GLY A 77 -0.66 18.65 3.01
CA GLY A 77 0.15 19.77 3.48
C GLY A 77 1.60 19.33 3.70
N GLN A 78 2.34 20.08 4.51
CA GLN A 78 3.71 19.70 4.89
C GLN A 78 3.71 18.34 5.60
N VAL A 79 4.46 17.38 5.06
CA VAL A 79 4.57 16.02 5.61
C VAL A 79 5.46 16.04 6.85
N GLN A 80 4.89 15.66 8.00
CA GLN A 80 5.58 15.68 9.30
C GLN A 80 5.73 14.25 9.83
N GLY A 81 6.60 13.46 9.18
CA GLY A 81 6.94 12.11 9.61
C GLY A 81 6.74 11.06 8.53
N ALA A 82 6.62 9.81 8.98
CA ALA A 82 6.48 8.63 8.12
C ALA A 82 5.14 7.94 8.38
N LEU A 83 4.63 7.23 7.38
CA LEU A 83 3.62 6.19 7.60
C LEU A 83 4.30 5.08 8.39
N LYS A 84 3.72 4.67 9.52
CA LYS A 84 4.36 3.72 10.44
C LYS A 84 3.41 2.64 10.92
N GLY A 85 4.02 1.48 11.14
CA GLY A 85 3.41 0.27 11.65
C GLY A 85 2.35 -0.29 10.69
N CYS A 86 2.46 -1.57 10.38
CA CYS A 86 1.57 -2.25 9.46
C CYS A 86 0.73 -3.23 10.25
N ARG A 87 -0.58 -3.06 10.22
CA ARG A 87 -1.54 -3.92 10.90
C ARG A 87 -2.18 -4.85 9.89
N PHE A 88 -2.12 -6.14 10.16
CA PHE A 88 -2.69 -7.19 9.33
C PHE A 88 -3.76 -7.95 10.09
N TRP A 89 -4.85 -8.27 9.41
CA TRP A 89 -5.84 -9.25 9.86
C TRP A 89 -5.76 -10.46 8.95
N TYR A 90 -5.77 -11.63 9.56
CA TYR A 90 -5.72 -12.88 8.82
C TYR A 90 -6.44 -14.00 9.57
N ARG A 91 -6.78 -15.05 8.81
CA ARG A 91 -7.37 -16.27 9.32
C ARG A 91 -6.43 -17.46 9.13
N GLN A 92 -6.37 -18.34 10.13
CA GLN A 92 -5.76 -19.66 10.01
C GLN A 92 -6.75 -20.71 10.51
N GLY A 93 -7.27 -21.54 9.60
CA GLY A 93 -8.37 -22.44 9.93
C GLY A 93 -9.64 -21.65 10.30
N SER A 94 -10.20 -21.92 11.49
CA SER A 94 -11.34 -21.19 12.06
C SER A 94 -10.93 -19.91 12.80
N GLU A 95 -9.65 -19.77 13.16
CA GLU A 95 -9.18 -18.72 14.07
C GLU A 95 -8.83 -17.43 13.34
N GLN A 96 -9.21 -16.29 13.92
CA GLN A 96 -8.88 -14.95 13.44
C GLN A 96 -7.77 -14.33 14.27
N TYR A 97 -6.83 -13.68 13.60
CA TYR A 97 -5.68 -13.05 14.21
C TYR A 97 -5.54 -11.61 13.71
N GLN A 98 -4.98 -10.77 14.58
CA GLN A 98 -4.48 -9.45 14.24
C GLN A 98 -3.01 -9.38 14.63
N GLN A 99 -2.16 -8.94 13.70
CA GLN A 99 -0.74 -8.76 13.94
C GLN A 99 -0.34 -7.33 13.59
N GLN A 100 0.41 -6.71 14.50
CA GLN A 100 1.10 -5.46 14.25
C GLN A 100 2.55 -5.78 13.93
N LEU A 101 3.03 -5.29 12.78
CA LEU A 101 4.42 -5.37 12.36
C LEU A 101 5.02 -3.98 12.29
N GLU A 102 6.29 -3.86 12.63
CA GLU A 102 7.03 -2.62 12.40
C GLU A 102 7.29 -2.45 10.90
N CYS A 103 6.78 -1.35 10.34
CA CYS A 103 7.01 -0.95 8.96
C CYS A 103 7.09 0.58 8.89
N SER A 104 7.82 1.10 7.92
CA SER A 104 7.96 2.55 7.72
C SER A 104 8.03 2.90 6.25
N THR A 105 7.24 3.88 5.82
CA THR A 105 7.32 4.48 4.50
C THR A 105 7.43 5.99 4.63
N ILE A 106 8.49 6.55 4.06
CA ILE A 106 8.78 7.98 4.15
C ILE A 106 8.46 8.64 2.81
N VAL A 107 7.57 9.63 2.84
CA VAL A 107 7.31 10.52 1.71
C VAL A 107 7.91 11.88 2.05
N ARG A 108 8.82 12.37 1.21
CA ARG A 108 9.39 13.71 1.34
C ARG A 108 9.04 14.52 0.09
N LEU A 109 8.66 15.78 0.30
CA LEU A 109 8.48 16.73 -0.80
C LEU A 109 9.84 17.36 -1.12
N GLY A 110 10.16 17.46 -2.40
CA GLY A 110 11.30 18.25 -2.86
C GLY A 110 11.04 19.76 -2.68
N PRO A 111 12.07 20.59 -2.88
CA PRO A 111 11.88 22.04 -2.91
C PRO A 111 10.86 22.43 -4.00
N PRO A 112 10.13 23.55 -3.82
CA PRO A 112 9.28 24.09 -4.88
C PRO A 112 10.09 24.32 -6.15
N ILE A 113 9.55 23.91 -7.30
CA ILE A 113 10.14 24.24 -8.59
C ILE A 113 9.95 25.75 -8.79
N GLN A 114 11.05 26.48 -8.99
CA GLN A 114 10.99 27.85 -9.49
C GLN A 114 10.89 27.77 -11.00
N TYR A 115 9.76 28.23 -11.55
CA TYR A 115 9.65 28.43 -13.00
C TYR A 115 10.31 29.78 -13.31
N GLU A 116 11.28 29.79 -14.23
CA GLU A 116 11.76 31.05 -14.81
C GLU A 116 10.64 31.63 -15.67
N ASN A 117 10.30 32.90 -15.43
CA ASN A 117 9.31 33.65 -16.20
C ASN A 117 9.85 34.06 -17.56
#